data_AF-A0A060CGS2-F1
#
_entry.id   AF-A0A060CGS2-F1
#
_cell.length_a   1.000
_cell.length_b   1.000
_cell.length_c   1.000
_cell.angle_alpha   90.00
_cell.angle_beta   90.00
_cell.angle_gamma   90.00
#
_symmetry.space_group_name_H-M   'P 1'
#
loop_
_entity.id
_entity.type
_entity.pdbx_description
1 polymer ?
#
loop_
_entity_poly.entity_id
_entity_poly.type
_entity_poly.pdbx_seq_one_letter_code
_entity_poly.pdbx_strand_id
1 'polypeptide(L)'
;MTYRAAIMTERLSGTVSLANAVREAGDAAGALVGPVVAAIRQLHDANVYHADLNAHNILVDDQQSVWLIDFDKSSRKTMTPQLRQQSLDRLGRSLQKLLGEQGVMFSASLQKAIRTRCKKSNDPGGKCLYHSFFSHLIWGTSMNKSSVRSLFLALSLAFT
;
A
#
# COMPACT_ATOMS: atom_id res chain seq x y z
N MET A 1 1.59 33.51 8.16
CA MET A 1 2.55 32.59 8.80
C MET A 1 3.04 31.62 7.74
N THR A 2 4.31 31.67 7.36
CA THR A 2 4.89 30.85 6.29
C THR A 2 5.61 29.65 6.90
N TYR A 3 5.00 28.48 6.81
CA TYR A 3 5.64 27.22 7.17
C TYR A 3 6.52 26.76 6.01
N ARG A 4 7.83 26.62 6.24
CA ARG A 4 8.79 26.12 5.25
C ARG A 4 9.60 25.01 5.90
N ALA A 5 9.20 23.77 5.63
CA ALA A 5 9.96 22.58 5.97
C ALA A 5 10.34 21.87 4.68
N ALA A 6 11.58 21.36 4.61
CA ALA A 6 12.04 20.50 3.53
C ALA A 6 12.08 19.06 4.06
N ILE A 7 11.33 18.15 3.44
CA ILE A 7 11.45 16.71 3.70
C ILE A 7 12.33 16.15 2.60
N MET A 8 13.49 15.59 2.97
CA MET A 8 14.30 14.75 2.09
C MET A 8 13.88 13.30 2.27
N THR A 9 13.24 12.73 1.25
CA THR A 9 12.96 11.30 1.19
C THR A 9 13.98 10.61 0.29
N GLU A 10 14.40 9.41 0.66
CA GLU A 10 15.17 8.55 -0.23
C GLU A 10 14.29 8.20 -1.43
N ARG A 11 14.82 8.39 -2.64
CA ARG A 11 14.12 8.00 -3.86
C ARG A 11 14.21 6.48 -3.99
N LEU A 12 13.08 5.80 -3.92
CA LEU A 12 12.98 4.40 -4.32
C LEU A 12 13.37 4.31 -5.81
N SER A 13 14.53 3.74 -6.06
CA SER A 13 15.10 3.61 -7.41
C SER A 13 14.40 2.45 -8.12
N GLY A 14 14.18 2.55 -9.43
CA GLY A 14 13.53 1.50 -10.21
C GLY A 14 12.01 1.36 -9.99
N THR A 15 11.39 2.26 -9.24
CA THR A 15 9.92 2.24 -9.06
C THR A 15 9.20 3.18 -10.02
N VAL A 16 8.03 2.76 -10.48
CA VAL A 16 7.06 3.59 -11.21
C VAL A 16 5.73 3.63 -10.46
N SER A 17 4.88 4.63 -10.74
CA SER A 17 3.53 4.64 -10.16
C SER A 17 2.71 3.43 -10.65
N LEU A 18 1.75 2.98 -9.86
CA LEU A 18 0.83 1.91 -10.24
C LEU A 18 0.10 2.24 -11.54
N ALA A 19 -0.25 3.51 -11.75
CA ALA A 19 -0.84 3.94 -13.01
C ALA A 19 0.08 3.66 -14.21
N ASN A 20 1.37 3.99 -14.11
CA ASN A 20 2.32 3.71 -15.17
C ASN A 20 2.57 2.21 -15.33
N ALA A 21 2.74 1.47 -14.22
CA ALA A 21 2.94 0.02 -14.25
C ALA A 21 1.79 -0.70 -14.95
N VAL A 22 0.53 -0.33 -14.66
CA VAL A 22 -0.64 -0.92 -15.32
C VAL A 22 -0.69 -0.54 -16.80
N ARG A 23 -0.40 0.71 -17.15
CA ARG A 23 -0.37 1.17 -18.55
C ARG A 23 0.67 0.40 -19.36
N GLU A 24 1.88 0.28 -18.84
CA GLU A 24 3.01 -0.39 -19.50
C GLU A 24 2.79 -1.90 -19.61
N ALA A 25 2.20 -2.52 -18.58
CA ALA A 25 1.92 -3.96 -18.59
C ALA A 25 0.78 -4.36 -19.55
N GLY A 26 -0.11 -3.43 -19.94
CA GLY A 26 -1.21 -3.73 -20.84
C GLY A 26 -2.09 -4.89 -20.33
N ASP A 27 -2.23 -5.94 -21.14
CA ASP A 27 -2.99 -7.15 -20.80
C ASP A 27 -2.37 -7.94 -19.63
N ALA A 28 -1.06 -7.80 -19.40
CA ALA A 28 -0.36 -8.45 -18.29
C ALA A 28 -0.59 -7.74 -16.94
N ALA A 29 -1.27 -6.59 -16.92
CA ALA A 29 -1.49 -5.81 -15.70
C ALA A 29 -2.22 -6.60 -14.60
N GLY A 30 -2.99 -7.65 -14.95
CA GLY A 30 -3.65 -8.52 -13.98
C GLY A 30 -2.70 -9.13 -12.92
N ALA A 31 -1.42 -9.33 -13.26
CA ALA A 31 -0.41 -9.83 -12.32
C ALA A 31 -0.18 -8.90 -11.11
N LEU A 32 -0.38 -7.59 -11.29
CA LEU A 32 -0.18 -6.58 -10.24
C LEU A 32 -1.31 -6.55 -9.21
N VAL A 33 -2.47 -7.17 -9.50
CA VAL A 33 -3.63 -7.14 -8.60
C VAL A 33 -3.29 -7.78 -7.25
N GLY A 34 -2.65 -8.95 -7.25
CA GLY A 34 -2.30 -9.67 -6.02
C GLY A 34 -1.41 -8.86 -5.07
N PRO A 35 -0.24 -8.38 -5.54
CA PRO A 35 0.66 -7.54 -4.75
C PRO A 35 0.00 -6.26 -4.21
N VAL A 36 -0.78 -5.54 -5.03
CA VAL A 36 -1.46 -4.31 -4.59
C VAL A 36 -2.51 -4.62 -3.52
N VAL A 37 -3.28 -5.70 -3.69
CA VAL A 37 -4.25 -6.15 -2.69
C VAL A 37 -3.57 -6.49 -1.37
N ALA A 38 -2.41 -7.15 -1.40
CA ALA A 38 -1.65 -7.47 -0.20
C ALA A 38 -1.23 -6.20 0.56
N ALA A 39 -0.66 -5.20 -0.15
CA ALA A 39 -0.24 -3.93 0.45
C ALA A 39 -1.40 -3.16 1.08
N ILE A 40 -2.54 -3.04 0.37
CA ILE A 40 -3.73 -2.34 0.88
C ILE A 40 -4.32 -3.07 2.10
N ARG A 41 -4.32 -4.40 2.11
CA ARG A 41 -4.79 -5.18 3.27
C ARG A 41 -3.90 -4.96 4.48
N GLN A 42 -2.58 -4.99 4.32
CA GLN A 42 -1.64 -4.71 5.41
C GLN A 42 -1.88 -3.33 6.02
N LEU A 43 -2.05 -2.30 5.19
CA LEU A 43 -2.41 -0.95 5.64
C LEU A 43 -3.73 -0.95 6.46
N HIS A 44 -4.76 -1.59 5.93
CA HIS A 44 -6.08 -1.63 6.55
C HIS A 44 -6.14 -2.50 7.82
N ASP A 45 -5.34 -3.56 7.91
CA ASP A 45 -5.24 -4.44 9.07
C ASP A 45 -4.40 -3.79 10.18
N ALA A 46 -3.47 -2.90 9.82
CA ALA A 46 -2.74 -2.04 10.75
C ALA A 46 -3.57 -0.84 11.27
N ASN A 47 -4.88 -0.75 10.94
CA ASN A 47 -5.75 0.36 11.31
C ASN A 47 -5.22 1.74 10.87
N VAL A 48 -4.63 1.79 9.67
CA VAL A 48 -4.16 3.05 9.06
C VAL A 48 -5.13 3.46 7.96
N TYR A 49 -5.69 4.66 8.10
CA TYR A 49 -6.48 5.32 7.06
C TYR A 49 -5.59 6.27 6.26
N HIS A 50 -5.35 5.92 4.99
CA HIS A 50 -4.58 6.73 4.07
C HIS A 50 -5.49 7.70 3.32
N ALA A 51 -5.51 8.96 3.75
CA ALA A 51 -6.46 9.96 3.26
C ALA A 51 -6.26 10.35 1.78
N ASP A 52 -5.14 9.98 1.16
CA ASP A 52 -4.91 10.18 -0.27
C ASP A 52 -4.45 8.90 -1.00
N LEU A 53 -5.05 7.75 -0.68
CA LEU A 53 -4.74 6.51 -1.38
C LEU A 53 -5.23 6.61 -2.84
N ASN A 54 -4.28 6.81 -3.76
CA ASN A 54 -4.51 6.96 -5.19
C ASN A 54 -3.39 6.24 -5.97
N ALA A 55 -3.56 6.08 -7.28
CA ALA A 55 -2.62 5.29 -8.10
C ALA A 55 -1.22 5.92 -8.30
N HIS A 56 -1.02 7.20 -7.96
CA HIS A 56 0.32 7.83 -7.92
C HIS A 56 1.03 7.55 -6.60
N ASN A 57 0.28 7.38 -5.52
CA ASN A 57 0.79 7.09 -4.18
C ASN A 57 1.00 5.58 -3.93
N ILE A 58 0.89 4.78 -4.98
CA ILE A 58 1.26 3.37 -5.01
C ILE A 58 2.38 3.24 -6.03
N LEU A 59 3.54 2.78 -5.58
CA LEU A 59 4.69 2.53 -6.44
C LEU A 59 4.89 1.03 -6.64
N VAL A 60 5.37 0.66 -7.82
CA VAL A 60 5.68 -0.71 -8.23
C VAL A 60 7.11 -0.73 -8.75
N ASP A 61 7.94 -1.64 -8.25
CA ASP A 61 9.29 -1.86 -8.79
C ASP A 61 9.31 -2.92 -9.90
N ASP A 62 10.49 -3.12 -10.48
CA ASP A 62 10.78 -4.12 -11.52
C ASP A 62 10.51 -5.56 -11.07
N GLN A 63 10.50 -5.83 -9.77
CA GLN A 63 10.19 -7.12 -9.15
C GLN A 63 8.71 -7.26 -8.77
N GLN A 64 7.86 -6.31 -9.18
CA GLN A 64 6.44 -6.24 -8.84
C GLN A 64 6.15 -6.06 -7.34
N SER A 65 7.14 -5.63 -6.55
CA SER A 65 6.91 -5.24 -5.16
C SER A 65 6.16 -3.92 -5.12
N VAL A 66 5.25 -3.80 -4.16
CA VAL A 66 4.34 -2.65 -4.05
C VAL A 66 4.66 -1.84 -2.80
N TRP A 67 4.79 -0.53 -2.99
CA TRP A 67 5.08 0.44 -1.95
C TRP A 67 3.95 1.47 -1.87
N LEU A 68 3.49 1.76 -0.65
CA LEU A 68 2.57 2.88 -0.40
C LEU A 68 3.41 4.08 0.05
N ILE A 69 3.12 5.27 -0.48
CA ILE A 69 3.85 6.50 -0.16
C ILE A 69 2.87 7.63 0.17
N ASP A 70 3.40 8.78 0.62
CA ASP A 70 2.62 9.99 0.95
C ASP A 70 1.65 9.81 2.14
N PHE A 71 2.22 9.54 3.31
CA PHE A 71 1.48 9.35 4.55
C PHE A 71 1.16 10.64 5.30
N ASP A 72 1.44 11.82 4.75
CA ASP A 72 1.35 13.11 5.45
C ASP A 72 -0.05 13.40 6.01
N LYS A 73 -1.09 12.88 5.34
CA LYS A 73 -2.50 12.99 5.76
C LYS A 73 -3.07 11.68 6.31
N SER A 74 -2.22 10.69 6.52
CA SER A 74 -2.64 9.40 7.06
C SER A 74 -2.91 9.50 8.56
N SER A 75 -3.85 8.69 9.04
CA SER A 75 -4.26 8.70 10.44
C SER A 75 -4.56 7.30 10.94
N ARG A 76 -4.37 7.07 12.24
CA ARG A 76 -4.79 5.83 12.89
C ARG A 76 -6.30 5.86 13.09
N LYS A 77 -7.00 4.91 12.48
CA LYS A 77 -8.45 4.76 12.57
C LYS A 77 -8.80 3.28 12.55
N THR A 78 -9.76 2.88 13.38
CA THR A 78 -10.37 1.55 13.24
C THR A 78 -10.96 1.42 11.84
N MET A 79 -10.40 0.51 11.04
CA MET A 79 -10.76 0.39 9.63
C MET A 79 -12.08 -0.35 9.46
N THR A 80 -13.18 0.39 9.58
CA THR A 80 -14.54 -0.13 9.34
C THR A 80 -14.73 -0.55 7.89
N PRO A 81 -15.71 -1.42 7.58
CA PRO A 81 -16.05 -1.77 6.21
C PRO A 81 -16.31 -0.55 5.33
N GLN A 82 -16.97 0.48 5.87
CA GLN A 82 -17.25 1.73 5.14
C GLN A 82 -15.96 2.48 4.80
N LEU A 83 -15.05 2.66 5.76
CA LEU A 83 -13.77 3.35 5.53
C LEU A 83 -12.88 2.60 4.53
N ARG A 84 -12.85 1.26 4.63
CA ARG A 84 -12.14 0.42 3.66
C ARG A 84 -12.71 0.60 2.26
N GLN A 85 -14.03 0.56 2.10
CA GLN A 85 -14.66 0.76 0.79
C GLN A 85 -14.42 2.18 0.26
N GLN A 86 -14.52 3.22 1.09
CA GLN A 86 -14.21 4.60 0.68
C GLN A 86 -12.75 4.77 0.19
N SER A 87 -11.81 4.11 0.86
CA SER A 87 -10.40 4.05 0.45
C SER A 87 -10.26 3.43 -0.95
N LEU A 88 -10.93 2.30 -1.19
CA LEU A 88 -10.94 1.62 -2.49
C LEU A 88 -11.66 2.42 -3.58
N ASP A 89 -12.75 3.11 -3.25
CA ASP A 89 -13.48 3.95 -4.21
C ASP A 89 -12.62 5.14 -4.65
N ARG A 90 -11.86 5.74 -3.72
CA ARG A 90 -10.89 6.80 -4.06
C ARG A 90 -9.82 6.27 -5.02
N LEU A 91 -9.21 5.13 -4.70
CA LEU A 91 -8.23 4.50 -5.57
C LEU A 91 -8.82 4.19 -6.95
N GLY A 92 -10.01 3.58 -6.98
CA GLY A 92 -10.73 3.24 -8.20
C GLY A 92 -11.01 4.44 -9.10
N ARG A 93 -11.46 5.58 -8.53
CA ARG A 93 -11.65 6.83 -9.29
C ARG A 93 -10.34 7.35 -9.86
N SER A 94 -9.24 7.28 -9.11
CA SER A 94 -7.93 7.71 -9.61
C SER A 94 -7.43 6.83 -10.77
N LEU A 95 -7.61 5.50 -10.67
CA LEU A 95 -7.28 4.56 -11.73
C LEU A 95 -8.10 4.83 -12.99
N GLN A 96 -9.42 5.01 -12.86
CA GLN A 96 -10.29 5.36 -13.98
C GLN A 96 -9.88 6.67 -14.63
N LYS A 97 -9.57 7.71 -13.83
CA LYS A 97 -9.15 9.02 -14.35
C LYS A 97 -7.85 8.93 -15.15
N LEU A 98 -6.90 8.11 -14.72
CA LEU A 98 -5.58 8.01 -15.33
C LEU A 98 -5.53 7.02 -16.50
N LEU A 99 -6.29 5.93 -16.44
CA LEU A 99 -6.17 4.79 -17.35
C LEU A 99 -7.44 4.50 -18.16
N GLY A 100 -8.51 5.28 -17.96
CA GLY A 100 -9.79 5.06 -18.65
C GLY A 100 -10.35 3.66 -18.37
N GLU A 101 -10.74 2.96 -19.43
CA GLU A 101 -11.33 1.62 -19.37
C GLU A 101 -10.41 0.58 -18.69
N GLN A 102 -9.11 0.62 -18.99
CA GLN A 102 -8.14 -0.29 -18.36
C GLN A 102 -8.11 -0.08 -16.83
N GLY A 103 -8.25 1.17 -16.37
CA GLY A 103 -8.36 1.51 -14.95
C GLY A 103 -9.62 0.97 -14.29
N VAL A 104 -10.75 1.01 -15.01
CA VAL A 104 -12.02 0.43 -14.54
C VAL A 104 -11.89 -1.09 -14.37
N MET A 105 -11.33 -1.78 -15.36
CA MET A 105 -11.14 -3.23 -15.34
C MET A 105 -10.18 -3.68 -14.24
N PHE A 106 -9.07 -2.95 -14.07
CA PHE A 106 -8.12 -3.21 -12.99
C PHE A 106 -8.76 -2.99 -11.61
N SER A 107 -9.46 -1.87 -11.42
CA SER A 107 -10.18 -1.55 -10.17
C SER A 107 -11.22 -2.61 -9.82
N ALA A 108 -11.99 -3.08 -10.81
CA ALA A 108 -12.98 -4.14 -10.61
C ALA A 108 -12.32 -5.46 -10.14
N SER A 109 -11.21 -5.84 -10.77
CA SER A 109 -10.44 -7.03 -10.40
C SER A 109 -9.85 -6.93 -9.00
N LEU A 110 -9.31 -5.76 -8.65
CA LEU A 110 -8.78 -5.45 -7.32
C LEU A 110 -9.86 -5.50 -6.24
N GLN A 111 -11.02 -4.89 -6.45
CA GLN A 111 -12.13 -4.93 -5.50
C GLN A 111 -12.67 -6.35 -5.32
N LYS A 112 -12.79 -7.11 -6.41
CA LYS A 112 -13.17 -8.53 -6.36
C LYS A 112 -12.19 -9.32 -5.49
N ALA A 113 -10.89 -9.16 -5.72
CA ALA A 113 -9.84 -9.84 -4.97
C ALA A 113 -9.82 -9.48 -3.47
N ILE A 114 -10.11 -8.23 -3.11
CA ILE A 114 -10.24 -7.82 -1.70
C ILE A 114 -11.47 -8.44 -1.03
N ARG A 115 -12.60 -8.47 -1.74
CA ARG A 115 -13.88 -9.02 -1.24
C ARG A 115 -13.87 -10.53 -1.10
N THR A 116 -13.18 -11.25 -1.99
CA THR A 116 -12.92 -12.68 -1.82
C THR A 116 -12.02 -12.86 -0.61
N ARG A 117 -12.62 -12.99 0.57
CA ARG A 117 -11.96 -13.45 1.77
C ARG A 117 -11.29 -14.77 1.39
N CYS A 118 -9.96 -14.84 1.47
CA CYS A 118 -9.27 -16.12 1.38
C CYS A 118 -9.94 -17.03 2.41
N LYS A 119 -10.69 -18.04 1.95
CA LYS A 119 -11.26 -19.04 2.87
C LYS A 119 -10.06 -19.60 3.60
N LYS A 120 -10.04 -19.50 4.93
CA LYS A 120 -8.99 -20.14 5.75
C LYS A 120 -8.85 -21.57 5.26
N SER A 121 -7.69 -21.93 4.71
CA SER A 121 -7.35 -23.33 4.53
C SER A 121 -7.28 -23.96 5.91
N ASN A 122 -7.96 -25.09 6.09
CA ASN A 122 -7.92 -25.89 7.30
C ASN A 122 -6.63 -26.73 7.27
N ASP A 123 -5.49 -26.06 7.34
CA ASP A 123 -4.16 -26.67 7.40
C ASP A 123 -3.70 -26.72 8.86
N PRO A 124 -3.58 -27.91 9.48
CA PRO A 124 -3.08 -28.05 10.85
C PRO A 124 -1.59 -27.65 10.98
N GLY A 125 -0.91 -27.37 9.85
CA GLY A 125 0.44 -26.83 9.80
C GLY A 125 0.53 -25.30 9.63
N GLY A 126 -0.59 -24.57 9.54
CA GLY A 126 -0.61 -23.11 9.63
C GLY A 126 0.29 -22.35 8.63
N LYS A 127 0.60 -22.93 7.46
CA LYS A 127 1.36 -22.23 6.40
C LYS A 127 0.42 -21.67 5.33
N CYS A 128 -0.62 -20.96 5.75
CA CYS A 128 -1.12 -19.87 4.92
C CYS A 128 0.00 -18.83 4.97
N LEU A 129 0.78 -18.66 3.89
CA LEU A 129 1.98 -17.81 3.80
C LEU A 129 1.67 -16.33 4.12
N TYR A 130 1.42 -16.05 5.40
CA TYR A 130 1.31 -14.75 6.04
C TYR A 130 2.35 -14.65 7.15
N HIS A 131 3.45 -15.40 7.01
CA HIS A 131 4.57 -15.39 7.93
C HIS A 131 5.88 -15.66 7.19
N SER A 132 6.33 -14.68 6.41
CA SER A 132 7.76 -14.39 6.23
C SER A 132 7.95 -13.06 5.51
N PHE A 133 7.40 -11.95 6.02
CA PHE A 133 7.78 -10.61 5.55
C PHE A 133 7.61 -9.57 6.66
N PHE A 134 8.01 -9.92 7.88
CA PHE A 134 8.18 -8.94 8.97
C PHE A 134 9.62 -8.39 9.04
N SER A 135 10.40 -8.48 7.95
CA SER A 135 11.79 -8.00 7.93
C SER A 135 12.19 -7.11 6.75
N HIS A 136 11.29 -6.74 5.84
CA HIS A 136 11.65 -5.86 4.72
C HIS A 136 10.48 -4.95 4.33
N LEU A 137 10.04 -4.11 5.26
CA LEU A 137 9.34 -2.89 4.88
C LEU A 137 9.88 -1.74 5.72
N ILE A 138 10.60 -0.85 5.01
CA ILE A 138 11.56 0.16 5.49
C ILE A 138 12.89 -0.47 5.94
N TRP A 139 14.00 0.16 5.53
CA TRP A 139 15.42 -0.18 5.77
C TRP A 139 16.12 -0.99 4.67
N GLY A 140 16.31 -0.33 3.53
CA GLY A 140 17.53 -0.50 2.75
C GLY A 140 18.72 0.02 3.58
N THR A 141 19.61 -0.91 3.94
CA THR A 141 20.96 -0.73 4.51
C THR A 141 21.10 -0.25 5.98
N SER A 142 21.67 -1.15 6.79
CA SER A 142 22.56 -0.90 7.93
C SER A 142 22.13 0.17 8.96
N MET A 143 21.14 -0.14 9.81
CA MET A 143 21.03 0.50 11.14
C MET A 143 20.69 -0.51 12.24
N ASN A 144 21.40 -0.38 13.37
CA ASN A 144 21.33 -1.24 14.54
C ASN A 144 19.91 -1.26 15.17
N LYS A 145 19.46 -2.44 15.62
CA LYS A 145 18.13 -2.73 16.22
C LYS A 145 17.72 -1.76 17.34
N SER A 146 18.69 -1.13 18.02
CA SER A 146 18.45 -0.16 19.09
C SER A 146 17.89 1.18 18.62
N SER A 147 18.19 1.62 17.38
CA SER A 147 17.74 2.93 16.86
C SER A 147 16.34 2.89 16.24
N VAL A 148 15.90 1.73 15.74
CA VAL A 148 14.59 1.55 15.09
C VAL A 148 13.44 1.62 16.12
N ARG A 149 13.69 1.17 17.36
CA ARG A 149 12.76 1.35 18.48
C ARG A 149 12.56 2.83 18.82
N SER A 150 13.60 3.66 18.72
CA SER A 150 13.51 5.09 19.03
C SER A 150 12.70 5.88 18.01
N LEU A 151 12.67 5.49 16.72
CA LEU A 151 11.85 6.16 15.70
C LEU A 151 10.36 5.80 15.80
N PHE A 152 10.04 4.55 16.14
CA PHE A 152 8.68 4.12 16.45
C PHE A 152 8.16 4.70 17.78
N LEU A 153 9.04 4.87 18.78
CA LEU A 153 8.70 5.62 19.98
C LEU A 153 8.53 7.12 19.69
N ALA A 154 9.37 7.72 18.84
CA ALA A 154 9.26 9.13 18.47
C ALA A 154 7.96 9.46 17.72
N LEU A 155 7.52 8.59 16.79
CA LEU A 155 6.22 8.72 16.13
C LEU A 155 5.03 8.40 17.04
N SER A 156 5.21 7.56 18.07
CA SER A 156 4.17 7.32 19.09
C SER A 156 4.10 8.45 20.13
N LEU A 157 5.21 9.13 20.40
CA LEU A 157 5.30 10.28 21.33
C LEU A 157 4.95 11.62 20.67
N ALA A 158 5.01 11.74 19.34
CA ALA A 158 4.57 12.93 18.62
C ALA A 158 3.04 13.01 18.39
N PHE A 159 2.31 11.93 18.71
CA PHE A 159 0.86 11.81 18.54
C PHE A 159 0.12 11.40 19.84
N THR A 160 0.76 11.61 20.99
CA THR A 160 0.08 11.66 22.30
C THR A 160 0.05 13.10 22.77
#